data_AF-A0A938WMD5-F1
#
_entry.id   AF-A0A938WMD5-F1
#
_cell.length_a   1.000
_cell.length_b   1.000
_cell.length_c   1.000
_cell.angle_alpha   90.00
_cell.angle_beta   90.00
_cell.angle_gamma   90.00
#
_symmetry.space_group_name_H-M   'P 1'
#
loop_
_entity.id
_entity.type
_entity.pdbx_description
1 polymer ?
#
loop_
_entity_poly.entity_id
_entity_poly.type
_entity_poly.pdbx_seq_one_letter_code
_entity_poly.pdbx_strand_id
1 'polypeptide(L)'
;MQQPPAPLHRKHSLPKWIIAVNVVMMLPILAAPLVFYASIFIFDNPHNMTLAMLVFFAINSYSLVLAGCAALSIRLYRRTGKAVLALLPHVLSTVVIVLLFA
;
A
#
# COMPACT_ATOMS: atom_id res chain seq x y z
N MET A 1 -42.21 22.71 1.17
CA MET A 1 -41.71 21.34 0.94
C MET A 1 -40.29 21.29 1.48
N GLN A 2 -40.04 20.53 2.56
CA GLN A 2 -38.67 20.32 3.06
C GLN A 2 -37.92 19.45 2.05
N GLN A 3 -36.76 19.91 1.61
CA GLN A 3 -35.87 19.12 0.75
C GLN A 3 -35.47 17.84 1.51
N PRO A 4 -35.58 16.65 0.91
CA PRO A 4 -35.20 15.42 1.57
C PRO A 4 -33.71 15.44 1.95
N PRO A 5 -33.31 14.86 3.09
CA PRO A 5 -31.93 14.86 3.53
C PRO A 5 -31.05 14.21 2.46
N ALA A 6 -29.91 14.85 2.17
CA ALA A 6 -28.96 14.32 1.19
C ALA A 6 -28.56 12.88 1.60
N PRO A 7 -28.49 11.93 0.65
CA PRO A 7 -28.23 10.54 0.96
C PRO A 7 -26.91 10.40 1.74
N LEU A 8 -26.98 9.70 2.88
CA LEU A 8 -25.88 9.55 3.84
C LEU A 8 -24.63 8.88 3.24
N HIS A 9 -24.77 8.21 2.09
CA HIS A 9 -23.69 7.47 1.44
C HIS A 9 -23.53 7.85 -0.05
N ARG A 10 -23.13 9.08 -0.33
CA ARG A 10 -22.71 9.47 -1.69
C ARG A 10 -21.33 8.87 -1.99
N LYS A 11 -21.25 7.92 -2.92
CA LYS A 11 -19.94 7.44 -3.43
C LYS A 11 -19.32 8.53 -4.29
N HIS A 12 -18.17 9.05 -3.88
CA HIS A 12 -17.43 10.03 -4.67
C HIS A 12 -16.74 9.35 -5.87
N SER A 13 -16.83 9.95 -7.05
CA SER A 13 -16.08 9.52 -8.23
C SER A 13 -14.58 9.73 -8.00
N LEU A 14 -13.76 8.77 -8.39
CA LEU A 14 -12.32 8.86 -8.15
C LEU A 14 -11.70 9.90 -9.12
N PRO A 15 -11.00 10.92 -8.64
CA PRO A 15 -10.30 11.85 -9.51
C PRO A 15 -9.10 11.16 -10.16
N LYS A 16 -8.81 11.52 -11.42
CA LYS A 16 -7.75 10.89 -12.23
C LYS A 16 -6.37 10.95 -11.55
N TRP A 17 -6.08 12.00 -10.80
CA TRP A 17 -4.81 12.14 -10.09
C TRP A 17 -4.65 11.12 -8.95
N ILE A 18 -5.73 10.73 -8.26
CA ILE A 18 -5.67 9.65 -7.25
C ILE A 18 -5.41 8.30 -7.92
N ILE A 19 -5.95 8.09 -9.12
CA ILE A 19 -5.63 6.90 -9.92
C ILE A 19 -4.14 6.91 -10.25
N ALA A 20 -3.60 8.03 -10.75
CA ALA A 20 -2.19 8.16 -11.08
C ALA A 20 -1.27 7.91 -9.87
N VAL A 21 -1.59 8.47 -8.70
CA VAL A 21 -0.85 8.23 -7.45
C VAL A 21 -0.84 6.74 -7.11
N ASN A 22 -2.00 6.07 -7.15
CA ASN A 22 -2.07 4.64 -6.86
C ASN A 22 -1.26 3.80 -7.86
N VAL A 23 -1.30 4.14 -9.15
CA VAL A 23 -0.50 3.45 -10.18
C VAL A 23 1.00 3.62 -9.90
N VAL A 24 1.46 4.85 -9.63
CA VAL A 24 2.87 5.13 -9.33
C VAL A 24 3.33 4.37 -8.09
N MET A 25 2.53 4.40 -7.02
CA MET A 25 2.85 3.70 -5.76
C MET A 25 2.84 2.17 -5.91
N MET A 26 2.18 1.62 -6.95
CA MET A 26 2.18 0.20 -7.26
C MET A 26 3.32 -0.25 -8.17
N LEU A 27 4.02 0.66 -8.86
CA LEU A 27 5.15 0.32 -9.75
C LEU A 27 6.19 -0.61 -9.11
N PRO A 28 6.56 -0.46 -7.82
CA PRO A 28 7.54 -1.36 -7.19
C PRO A 28 7.11 -2.83 -7.15
N ILE A 29 5.81 -3.15 -7.27
CA ILE A 29 5.32 -4.55 -7.34
C ILE A 29 5.94 -5.29 -8.53
N LEU A 30 6.27 -4.59 -9.62
CA LEU A 30 6.91 -5.20 -10.79
C LEU A 30 8.28 -5.81 -10.48
N ALA A 31 8.96 -5.33 -9.43
CA ALA A 31 10.22 -5.89 -8.98
C ALA A 31 10.06 -7.16 -8.13
N ALA A 32 8.84 -7.60 -7.82
CA ALA A 32 8.62 -8.67 -6.84
C ALA A 32 9.27 -10.00 -7.20
N PRO A 33 9.24 -10.46 -8.47
CA PRO A 33 9.94 -11.70 -8.85
C PRO A 33 11.45 -11.60 -8.62
N LEU A 34 12.04 -10.43 -8.90
CA LEU A 34 13.46 -10.18 -8.69
C LEU A 34 13.82 -10.12 -7.20
N VAL A 35 13.01 -9.42 -6.39
CA VAL A 35 13.18 -9.35 -4.93
C VAL A 35 13.08 -10.73 -4.30
N PHE A 36 12.10 -11.54 -4.71
CA PHE A 36 11.94 -12.91 -4.24
C PHE A 36 13.14 -13.76 -4.62
N TYR A 37 13.55 -13.74 -5.89
CA TYR A 37 14.73 -14.47 -6.35
C TYR A 37 16.00 -14.08 -5.57
N ALA A 38 16.28 -12.78 -5.45
CA ALA A 38 17.44 -12.29 -4.70
C ALA A 38 17.39 -12.69 -3.21
N SER A 39 16.19 -12.66 -2.61
CA SER A 39 16.03 -13.00 -1.20
C SER A 39 16.39 -14.46 -0.90
N ILE A 40 16.20 -15.40 -1.85
CA ILE A 40 16.62 -16.81 -1.67
C ILE A 40 18.13 -16.88 -1.40
N PHE A 41 18.95 -16.15 -2.17
CA PHE A 41 20.41 -16.16 -1.99
C PHE A 41 20.87 -15.37 -0.76
N ILE A 42 20.18 -14.28 -0.41
CA ILE A 42 20.49 -13.50 0.79
C ILE A 42 20.29 -14.33 2.06
N PHE A 43 19.29 -15.21 2.08
CA PHE A 43 18.91 -16.00 3.25
C PHE A 43 19.28 -17.49 3.13
N ASP A 44 20.23 -17.86 2.27
CA ASP A 44 20.59 -19.26 1.95
C ASP A 44 21.26 -20.02 3.12
N ASN A 45 21.89 -19.33 4.08
CA ASN A 45 22.48 -19.95 5.27
C ASN A 45 22.53 -18.99 6.47
N PRO A 46 21.39 -18.69 7.12
CA PRO A 46 21.33 -17.70 8.16
C PRO A 46 21.85 -18.26 9.50
N HIS A 47 22.61 -17.45 10.24
CA HIS A 47 23.01 -17.78 11.61
C HIS A 47 21.80 -17.98 12.55
N ASN A 48 20.70 -17.25 12.31
CA ASN A 48 19.43 -17.40 13.01
C ASN A 48 18.29 -17.64 12.01
N MET A 49 17.86 -18.89 11.90
CA MET A 49 16.83 -19.32 10.95
C MET A 49 15.48 -18.65 11.20
N THR A 50 15.05 -18.52 12.45
CA THR A 50 13.75 -17.91 12.79
C THR A 50 13.70 -16.45 12.36
N LEU A 51 14.73 -15.68 12.70
CA LEU A 51 14.83 -14.27 12.31
C LEU A 51 14.88 -14.14 10.78
N ALA A 52 15.67 -14.97 10.10
CA ALA A 52 15.77 -14.96 8.65
C ALA A 52 14.44 -15.23 7.96
N MET A 53 13.67 -16.22 8.43
CA MET A 53 12.33 -16.50 7.90
C MET A 53 11.36 -15.34 8.11
N LEU A 54 11.37 -14.71 9.29
CA LEU A 54 10.53 -13.54 9.57
C LEU A 54 10.86 -12.37 8.62
N VAL A 55 12.15 -12.07 8.42
CA VAL A 55 12.59 -11.02 7.52
C VAL A 55 12.31 -11.38 6.05
N PHE A 56 12.51 -12.63 5.65
CA PHE A 56 12.21 -13.13 4.31
C PHE A 56 10.73 -12.90 3.95
N PHE A 57 9.81 -13.29 4.83
CA PHE A 57 8.38 -13.07 4.61
C PHE A 57 8.02 -11.58 4.67
N ALA A 58 8.61 -10.82 5.60
CA ALA A 58 8.38 -9.38 5.70
C ALA A 58 8.76 -8.65 4.40
N ILE A 59 9.96 -8.88 3.87
CA ILE A 59 10.43 -8.29 2.61
C ILE A 59 9.54 -8.73 1.45
N ASN A 60 9.25 -10.03 1.32
CA ASN A 60 8.48 -10.54 0.18
C ASN A 60 6.99 -10.18 0.23
N SER A 61 6.47 -9.80 1.39
CA SER A 61 5.08 -9.34 1.55
C SER A 61 4.82 -7.92 1.01
N TYR A 62 5.86 -7.16 0.65
CA TYR A 62 5.75 -5.75 0.30
C TYR A 62 4.72 -5.47 -0.81
N SER A 63 4.59 -6.38 -1.79
CA SER A 63 3.63 -6.23 -2.88
C SER A 63 2.18 -6.26 -2.40
N LEU A 64 1.89 -7.08 -1.38
CA LEU A 64 0.58 -7.12 -0.73
C LEU A 64 0.31 -5.84 0.05
N VAL A 65 1.33 -5.30 0.73
CA VAL A 65 1.24 -4.02 1.45
C VAL A 65 0.90 -2.88 0.48
N LEU A 66 1.60 -2.78 -0.65
CA LEU A 66 1.35 -1.74 -1.66
C LEU A 66 -0.04 -1.88 -2.30
N ALA A 67 -0.45 -3.08 -2.68
CA ALA A 67 -1.79 -3.34 -3.21
C ALA A 67 -2.88 -3.01 -2.17
N GLY A 68 -2.66 -3.37 -0.91
CA GLY A 68 -3.54 -3.04 0.21
C GLY A 68 -3.65 -1.52 0.44
N CYS A 69 -2.55 -0.79 0.38
CA CYS A 69 -2.54 0.67 0.47
C CYS A 69 -3.34 1.30 -0.67
N ALA A 70 -3.18 0.81 -1.90
CA ALA A 70 -3.95 1.31 -3.04
C ALA A 70 -5.45 1.02 -2.91
N ALA A 71 -5.83 -0.19 -2.49
CA ALA A 71 -7.21 -0.55 -2.23
C ALA A 71 -7.84 0.32 -1.11
N LEU A 72 -7.10 0.54 -0.03
CA LEU A 72 -7.53 1.37 1.10
C LEU A 72 -7.65 2.85 0.69
N SER A 73 -6.70 3.37 -0.10
CA SER A 73 -6.73 4.72 -0.66
C SER A 73 -8.03 4.98 -1.43
N ILE A 74 -8.35 4.09 -2.38
CA ILE A 74 -9.57 4.15 -3.19
C ILE A 74 -10.82 4.07 -2.30
N ARG A 75 -10.82 3.16 -1.32
CA ARG A 75 -11.95 2.96 -0.41
C ARG A 75 -12.20 4.18 0.46
N LEU A 76 -11.15 4.78 1.02
CA LEU A 76 -11.23 5.97 1.87
C LEU A 76 -11.73 7.18 1.08
N TYR A 77 -11.22 7.38 -0.14
CA TYR A 77 -11.71 8.47 -0.98
C TYR A 77 -13.20 8.28 -1.34
N ARG A 78 -13.59 7.10 -1.81
CA ARG A 78 -14.99 6.83 -2.19
C ARG A 78 -15.97 7.03 -1.04
N ARG A 79 -15.55 6.76 0.20
CA ARG A 79 -16.37 6.90 1.41
C ARG A 79 -16.44 8.33 1.94
N THR A 80 -15.35 9.10 1.83
CA THR A 80 -15.22 10.39 2.53
C THR A 80 -15.14 11.60 1.61
N GLY A 81 -14.79 11.40 0.34
CA GLY A 81 -14.46 12.48 -0.61
C GLY A 81 -13.19 13.24 -0.29
N LYS A 82 -12.47 12.88 0.78
CA LYS A 82 -11.31 13.61 1.29
C LYS A 82 -10.01 13.04 0.74
N ALA A 83 -9.32 13.84 -0.07
CA ALA A 83 -8.02 13.52 -0.66
C ALA A 83 -6.96 13.15 0.38
N VAL A 84 -6.89 13.90 1.49
CA VAL A 84 -5.89 13.68 2.57
C VAL A 84 -6.02 12.28 3.16
N LEU A 85 -7.25 11.82 3.43
CA LEU A 85 -7.49 10.47 3.93
C LEU A 85 -7.15 9.39 2.90
N ALA A 86 -7.31 9.68 1.61
CA ALA A 86 -6.93 8.76 0.54
C ALA A 86 -5.40 8.60 0.40
N LEU A 87 -4.62 9.62 0.75
CA LEU A 87 -3.16 9.59 0.70
C LEU A 87 -2.55 8.95 1.96
N LEU A 88 -3.27 8.93 3.07
CA LEU A 88 -2.81 8.42 4.35
C LEU A 88 -2.17 7.01 4.28
N PRO A 89 -2.75 6.00 3.60
CA PRO A 89 -2.13 4.68 3.51
C PRO A 89 -0.73 4.71 2.87
N HIS A 90 -0.54 5.55 1.85
CA HIS A 90 0.74 5.68 1.14
C HIS A 90 1.77 6.46 1.96
N VAL A 91 1.35 7.50 2.68
CA VAL A 91 2.23 8.26 3.58
C VAL A 91 2.72 7.34 4.72
N LEU A 92 1.82 6.56 5.31
CA LEU A 92 2.18 5.64 6.38
C LEU A 92 3.14 4.55 5.89
N SER A 93 2.85 3.95 4.73
CA SER A 93 3.72 2.90 4.19
C SER A 93 5.11 3.43 3.82
N THR A 94 5.20 4.63 3.23
CA THR A 94 6.49 5.26 2.92
C THR A 94 7.28 5.63 4.18
N VAL A 95 6.64 6.15 5.22
CA VAL A 95 7.29 6.41 6.51
C VAL A 95 7.84 5.13 7.12
N VAL A 96 7.06 4.05 7.14
CA VAL A 96 7.52 2.75 7.67
C VAL A 96 8.72 2.23 6.87
N ILE A 97 8.67 2.30 5.54
CA ILE A 97 9.78 1.89 4.68
C ILE A 97 11.03 2.73 5.00
N VAL A 98 10.92 4.06 5.03
CA VAL A 98 12.06 4.93 5.33
C VAL A 98 12.64 4.61 6.71
N LEU A 99 11.82 4.42 7.74
CA LEU A 99 12.29 4.07 9.08
C LEU A 99 12.96 2.70 9.17
N LEU A 100 12.67 1.77 8.25
CA LEU A 100 13.32 0.46 8.19
C LEU A 100 14.68 0.49 7.47
N PHE A 101 14.93 1.50 6.64
CA PHE A 101 16.12 1.60 5.78
C PHE A 101 17.01 2.82 6.06
N ALA A 102 16.63 3.73 6.96
CA ALA A 102 17.40 4.87 7.43
C ALA A 102 18.15 4.54 8.73
#